data_AF-A0A941PKG8-F1
#
_entry.id   AF-A0A941PKG8-F1
#
_cell.length_a   1.000
_cell.length_b   1.000
_cell.length_c   1.000
_cell.angle_alpha   90.00
_cell.angle_beta   90.00
_cell.angle_gamma   90.00
#
_symmetry.space_group_name_H-M   'P 1'
#
loop_
_entity.id
_entity.type
_entity.pdbx_description
1 polymer ?
#
loop_
_entity_poly.entity_id
_entity_poly.type
_entity_poly.pdbx_seq_one_letter_code
_entity_poly.pdbx_strand_id
1 'polypeptide(L)'
;MSEQGQTGDERTIRLASIVAIDIVGFSTMSERDQRNAARKVEALRARIEDTARANSGRLFNTAGDGFMLEFASAGSALGAIQDILDRRARGEPPIRVGAHVGDVVVTATNDLLGHGVNIAARLQALAAPGTALVSAEFRSMARSSPTAAFQAKGRQPLENIEQRVQTFEILSKRQRFVRNSRRVGGWAMALAVIGVIAYFSPAAYRFYQDSMTRNEQAQSQVRAPAPPAASHEAPQQGTSLASVTVPQPPAPATFSPGQSLHDCQNCPDLVVVPGGLFMMGSPSTQAGRGRDEGPQREVSISPFAIGKYEVTFQQWDACLAGGGCGGYSPPDHGWGRGSHPVSGVSYSDAKAYLDWLNAQNPSAHYRLATEAEWEYAARAGATGAYAFQGRLTTHLATFLMQRTTEVGAHGANAYGLFDMYGNVGEWVEDCYAPSYNLAPVDGAAVETAHCARRAYRGGSYSDQASALRATARRSAAPTARLPGVGFRIARSLN
;
A
#
# COMPACT_ATOMS: atom_id res chain seq x y z
N MET A 1 63.95 -5.68 -17.26
CA MET A 1 62.62 -6.23 -17.57
C MET A 1 62.12 -6.87 -16.28
N SER A 2 61.65 -6.07 -15.32
CA SER A 2 60.31 -5.48 -15.23
C SER A 2 59.25 -6.52 -14.86
N GLU A 3 59.23 -6.95 -13.60
CA GLU A 3 58.03 -7.51 -12.97
C GLU A 3 57.64 -6.61 -11.79
N GLN A 4 56.68 -5.72 -12.05
CA GLN A 4 55.92 -5.04 -11.00
C GLN A 4 54.79 -5.99 -10.58
N GLY A 5 54.97 -6.67 -9.45
CA GLY A 5 53.89 -7.35 -8.75
C GLY A 5 53.03 -6.33 -8.02
N GLN A 6 51.82 -6.08 -8.52
CA GLN A 6 50.79 -5.30 -7.85
C GLN A 6 50.36 -5.99 -6.56
N THR A 7 50.62 -5.36 -5.41
CA THR A 7 49.94 -5.67 -4.15
C THR A 7 48.48 -5.22 -4.26
N GLY A 8 47.58 -6.19 -4.44
CA GLY A 8 46.14 -5.95 -4.42
C GLY A 8 45.69 -5.50 -3.03
N ASP A 9 45.40 -4.21 -2.89
CA ASP A 9 44.71 -3.58 -1.76
C ASP A 9 43.32 -4.22 -1.60
N GLU A 10 43.18 -5.14 -0.65
CA GLU A 10 41.95 -5.91 -0.41
C GLU A 10 40.89 -5.01 0.24
N ARG A 11 40.26 -4.17 -0.58
CA ARG A 11 39.19 -3.25 -0.16
C ARG A 11 37.92 -4.02 0.18
N THR A 12 37.65 -4.18 1.47
CA THR A 12 36.45 -4.88 1.94
C THR A 12 35.21 -3.98 1.82
N ILE A 13 34.21 -4.44 1.05
CA ILE A 13 32.88 -3.82 0.98
C ILE A 13 32.01 -4.44 2.08
N ARG A 14 31.30 -3.61 2.85
CA ARG A 14 30.31 -4.09 3.81
C ARG A 14 29.15 -3.12 3.98
N LEU A 15 28.02 -3.65 4.44
CA LEU A 15 26.85 -2.85 4.78
C LEU A 15 27.10 -2.10 6.10
N ALA A 16 26.82 -0.79 6.13
CA ALA A 16 26.90 0.02 7.34
C ALA A 16 25.77 1.04 7.42
N SER A 17 25.41 1.44 8.64
CA SER A 17 24.48 2.54 8.87
C SER A 17 25.26 3.83 9.10
N ILE A 18 25.11 4.78 8.19
CA ILE A 18 25.86 6.05 8.18
C ILE A 18 24.96 7.18 8.63
N VAL A 19 25.47 8.02 9.55
CA VAL A 19 24.80 9.23 10.02
C VAL A 19 25.72 10.42 9.78
N ALA A 20 25.21 11.41 9.05
CA ALA A 20 25.87 12.68 8.78
C ALA A 20 25.22 13.79 9.61
N ILE A 21 26.03 14.65 10.24
CA ILE A 21 25.56 15.75 11.08
C ILE A 21 26.26 17.04 10.67
N ASP A 22 25.50 18.12 10.56
CA ASP A 22 26.00 19.47 10.25
C ASP A 22 25.47 20.50 11.25
N ILE A 23 26.25 21.54 11.49
CA ILE A 23 25.93 22.63 12.41
C ILE A 23 25.33 23.80 11.62
N VAL A 24 24.08 24.14 11.91
CA VAL A 24 23.37 25.21 11.21
C VAL A 24 24.01 26.57 11.51
N GLY A 25 24.50 27.22 10.45
CA GLY A 25 25.08 28.56 10.52
C GLY A 25 26.51 28.62 11.05
N PHE A 26 27.25 27.51 11.01
CA PHE A 26 28.61 27.43 11.53
C PHE A 26 29.57 28.47 10.93
N SER A 27 29.60 28.62 9.60
CA SER A 27 30.49 29.58 8.91
C SER A 27 30.28 31.02 9.43
N THR A 28 29.02 31.43 9.58
CA THR A 28 28.68 32.76 10.14
C THR A 28 29.05 32.95 11.61
N MET A 29 29.11 31.86 12.38
CA MET A 29 29.52 31.89 13.80
C MET A 29 31.04 31.96 13.91
N SER A 30 31.75 31.22 13.07
CA SER A 30 33.21 31.21 12.98
C SER A 30 33.76 32.58 12.56
N GLU A 31 33.11 33.24 11.59
CA GLU A 31 33.49 34.59 11.14
C GLU A 31 33.36 35.66 12.22
N ARG A 32 32.35 35.55 13.09
CA ARG A 32 32.09 36.55 14.15
C ARG A 32 32.95 36.34 15.39
N ASP A 33 33.19 35.09 15.78
CA ASP A 33 33.95 34.73 16.98
C ASP A 33 34.50 33.30 16.86
N GLN A 34 35.69 33.19 16.27
CA GLN A 34 36.37 31.91 16.04
C GLN A 34 36.57 31.11 17.33
N ARG A 35 36.91 31.78 18.45
CA ARG A 35 37.18 31.09 19.73
C ARG A 35 35.92 30.48 20.31
N ASN A 36 34.80 31.20 20.25
CA ASN A 36 33.53 30.69 20.75
C ASN A 36 32.93 29.61 19.83
N ALA A 37 33.10 29.74 18.52
CA ALA A 37 32.73 28.71 17.55
C ALA A 37 33.51 27.42 17.80
N ALA A 38 34.84 27.49 17.98
CA ALA A 38 35.69 26.34 18.27
C ALA A 38 35.27 25.61 19.56
N ARG A 39 35.05 26.34 20.67
CA ARG A 39 34.58 25.73 21.93
C ARG A 39 33.23 25.02 21.79
N LYS A 40 32.31 25.58 21.00
CA LYS A 40 30.99 24.98 20.76
C LYS A 40 31.09 23.71 19.91
N VAL A 41 31.97 23.69 18.90
CA VAL A 41 32.25 22.50 18.10
C VAL A 41 32.89 21.41 18.95
N GLU A 42 33.86 21.76 19.79
CA GLU A 42 34.55 20.80 20.66
C GLU A 42 33.59 20.17 21.68
N ALA A 43 32.74 20.99 22.32
CA ALA A 43 31.71 20.50 23.23
C ALA A 43 30.68 19.60 22.52
N LEU A 44 30.27 19.98 21.30
CA LEU A 44 29.35 19.18 20.49
C LEU A 44 30.00 17.87 20.04
N ARG A 45 31.27 17.90 19.64
CA ARG A 45 32.05 16.72 19.23
C ARG A 45 32.12 15.71 20.38
N ALA A 46 32.51 16.15 21.58
CA ALA A 46 32.59 15.28 22.75
C ALA A 46 31.23 14.61 23.02
N ARG A 47 30.13 15.38 22.98
CA ARG A 47 28.78 14.84 23.16
C ARG A 47 28.39 13.83 22.09
N ILE A 48 28.71 14.10 20.82
CA ILE A 48 28.43 13.20 19.70
C ILE A 48 29.22 11.91 19.86
N GLU A 49 30.50 11.97 20.20
CA GLU A 49 31.35 10.79 20.43
C GLU A 49 30.86 9.95 21.61
N ASP A 50 30.43 10.57 22.71
CA ASP A 50 29.83 9.88 23.85
C ASP A 50 28.52 9.18 23.46
N THR A 51 27.65 9.89 22.71
CA THR A 51 26.36 9.35 22.27
C THR A 51 26.55 8.20 21.26
N ALA A 52 27.54 8.32 20.37
CA ALA A 52 27.92 7.29 19.42
C ALA A 52 28.35 6.01 20.15
N ARG A 53 29.29 6.14 21.10
CA ARG A 53 29.79 5.01 21.90
C ARG A 53 28.68 4.33 22.70
N ALA A 54 27.81 5.12 23.34
CA ALA A 54 26.66 4.60 24.09
C ALA A 54 25.68 3.78 23.23
N ASN A 55 25.61 4.08 21.92
CA ASN A 55 24.75 3.39 20.96
C ASN A 55 25.52 2.40 20.07
N SER A 56 26.71 1.93 20.49
CA SER A 56 27.54 0.99 19.71
C SER A 56 27.92 1.49 18.31
N GLY A 57 28.20 2.79 18.19
CA GLY A 57 28.76 3.42 17.00
C GLY A 57 30.04 4.17 17.28
N ARG A 58 30.61 4.74 16.22
CA ARG A 58 31.84 5.53 16.30
C ARG A 58 31.82 6.72 15.34
N LEU A 59 32.57 7.75 15.69
CA LEU A 59 32.94 8.81 14.76
C LEU A 59 34.12 8.28 13.92
N PHE A 60 33.97 8.26 12.61
CA PHE A 60 35.05 7.80 11.72
C PHE A 60 35.68 8.94 10.92
N ASN A 61 34.96 10.04 10.67
CA ASN A 61 35.51 11.19 9.97
C ASN A 61 34.90 12.51 10.48
N THR A 62 35.69 13.56 10.44
CA THR A 62 35.31 14.96 10.61
C THR A 62 35.69 15.72 9.34
N ALA A 63 34.87 15.61 8.30
CA ALA A 63 35.14 16.27 7.02
C ALA A 63 34.56 17.69 7.06
N GLY A 64 35.42 18.69 7.29
CA GLY A 64 35.01 20.10 7.36
C GLY A 64 34.14 20.41 8.59
N ASP A 65 32.97 20.99 8.36
CA ASP A 65 32.07 21.53 9.40
C ASP A 65 31.08 20.47 9.96
N GLY A 66 31.17 19.22 9.50
CA GLY A 66 30.25 18.13 9.82
C GLY A 66 30.89 16.91 10.47
N PHE A 67 30.07 16.11 11.14
CA PHE A 67 30.44 14.88 11.82
C PHE A 67 29.88 13.66 11.09
N MET A 68 30.72 12.65 10.85
CA MET A 68 30.32 11.40 10.19
C MET A 68 30.45 10.22 11.14
N LEU A 69 29.32 9.55 11.38
CA LEU A 69 29.20 8.44 12.30
C LEU A 69 28.84 7.15 11.57
N GLU A 70 29.33 6.05 12.12
CA GLU A 70 29.05 4.70 11.68
C GLU A 70 28.42 3.88 12.81
N PHE A 71 27.42 3.08 12.46
CA PHE A 71 26.81 2.08 13.33
C PHE A 71 26.66 0.75 12.59
N ALA A 72 26.79 -0.35 13.34
CA ALA A 72 26.59 -1.70 12.83
C ALA A 72 25.12 -2.03 12.51
N SER A 73 24.16 -1.27 13.05
CA SER A 73 22.73 -1.46 12.79
C SER A 73 21.98 -0.13 12.67
N ALA A 74 20.89 -0.15 11.91
CA ALA A 74 20.01 1.00 11.74
C ALA A 74 19.26 1.35 13.04
N GLY A 75 18.99 0.37 13.90
CA GLY A 75 18.38 0.60 15.22
C GLY A 75 19.32 1.35 16.16
N SER A 76 20.60 0.95 16.22
CA SER A 76 21.65 1.67 16.96
C SER A 76 21.81 3.10 16.48
N ALA A 77 21.87 3.30 15.16
CA ALA A 77 21.93 4.62 14.56
C ALA A 77 20.70 5.47 14.90
N LEU A 78 19.50 4.87 14.87
CA LEU A 78 18.25 5.56 15.22
C LEU A 78 18.23 6.01 16.68
N GLY A 79 18.67 5.15 17.61
CA GLY A 79 18.82 5.50 19.03
C GLY A 79 19.76 6.69 19.23
N ALA A 80 20.91 6.66 18.57
CA ALA A 80 21.87 7.76 18.61
C ALA A 80 21.28 9.07 18.05
N ILE A 81 20.59 9.02 16.91
CA ILE A 81 19.93 10.19 16.31
C ILE A 81 18.90 10.79 17.28
N GLN A 82 18.09 9.95 17.93
CA GLN A 82 17.09 10.41 18.89
C GLN A 82 17.72 11.07 20.10
N ASP A 83 18.74 10.44 20.69
CA ASP A 83 19.48 11.02 21.82
C ASP A 83 20.14 12.35 21.44
N ILE A 84 20.74 12.42 20.25
CA ILE A 84 21.39 13.64 19.74
C ILE A 84 20.39 14.79 19.60
N LEU A 85 19.18 14.52 19.08
CA LEU A 85 18.13 15.52 18.88
C LEU A 85 17.40 15.89 20.19
N ASP A 86 17.11 14.93 21.06
CA ASP A 86 16.33 15.16 22.29
C ASP A 86 17.16 15.78 23.42
N ARG A 87 18.46 15.45 23.52
CA ARG A 87 19.35 15.91 24.62
C ARG A 87 20.13 17.20 24.29
N ARG A 88 19.74 17.94 23.26
CA ARG A 88 20.38 19.21 22.89
C ARG A 88 20.41 20.19 24.07
N ALA A 89 21.60 20.63 24.50
CA ALA A 89 21.73 21.58 25.61
C ALA A 89 21.26 23.01 25.21
N ARG A 90 20.92 23.82 26.23
CA ARG A 90 20.59 25.23 26.02
C ARG A 90 21.86 25.98 25.57
N GLY A 91 21.77 26.68 24.45
CA GLY A 91 22.90 27.44 23.88
C GLY A 91 23.72 26.68 22.83
N GLU A 92 23.49 25.38 22.64
CA GLU A 92 24.03 24.66 21.48
C GLU A 92 23.39 25.17 20.18
N PRO A 93 24.13 25.22 19.06
CA PRO A 93 23.56 25.52 17.75
C PRO A 93 22.56 24.43 17.29
N PRO A 94 21.59 24.75 16.43
CA PRO A 94 20.77 23.70 15.81
C PRO A 94 21.61 22.87 14.85
N ILE A 95 21.29 21.59 14.72
CA ILE A 95 21.99 20.66 13.84
C ILE A 95 21.04 20.09 12.80
N ARG A 96 21.57 19.69 11.65
CA ARG A 96 20.87 18.92 10.62
C ARG A 96 21.43 17.51 10.61
N VAL A 97 20.59 16.51 10.50
CA VAL A 97 21.02 15.10 10.54
C VAL A 97 20.51 14.36 9.32
N GLY A 98 21.36 13.55 8.70
CA GLY A 98 21.05 12.70 7.55
C GLY A 98 21.44 11.26 7.85
N ALA A 99 20.60 10.27 7.53
CA ALA A 99 20.97 8.87 7.76
C ALA A 99 20.55 7.89 6.65
N HIS A 100 21.44 6.95 6.35
CA HIS A 100 21.25 5.95 5.31
C HIS A 100 21.91 4.62 5.69
N VAL A 101 21.44 3.52 5.09
CA VAL A 101 22.08 2.21 5.20
C VAL A 101 22.45 1.75 3.80
N GLY A 102 23.72 1.45 3.58
CA GLY A 102 24.22 1.05 2.28
C GLY A 102 25.65 0.55 2.35
N ASP A 103 26.16 0.11 1.21
CA ASP A 103 27.50 -0.44 1.09
C ASP A 103 28.57 0.66 1.22
N VAL A 104 29.60 0.36 2.00
CA VAL A 104 30.77 1.22 2.21
C VAL A 104 32.05 0.42 2.05
N VAL A 105 33.08 1.10 1.56
CA VAL A 105 34.44 0.60 1.44
C VAL A 105 35.24 1.12 2.64
N VAL A 106 35.88 0.22 3.37
CA VAL A 106 36.78 0.59 4.48
C VAL A 106 38.17 0.87 3.91
N THR A 107 38.75 2.02 4.24
CA THR A 107 40.11 2.40 3.83
C THR A 107 41.15 1.85 4.82
N ALA A 108 42.43 1.90 4.44
CA ALA A 108 43.54 1.58 5.34
C ALA A 108 43.62 2.50 6.59
N THR A 109 43.03 3.70 6.52
CA THR A 109 42.89 4.64 7.66
C THR A 109 41.67 4.35 8.52
N ASN A 110 40.91 3.29 8.22
CA ASN A 110 39.66 2.92 8.86
C ASN A 110 38.53 3.96 8.66
N ASP A 111 38.67 4.80 7.62
CA ASP A 111 37.61 5.67 7.11
C ASP A 111 36.64 4.87 6.23
N LEU A 112 35.45 5.41 6.04
CA LEU A 112 34.44 4.85 5.15
C LEU A 112 34.25 5.75 3.96
N LEU A 113 34.34 5.16 2.77
CA LEU A 113 34.05 5.81 1.50
C LEU A 113 33.00 5.01 0.74
N GLY A 114 32.23 5.68 -0.10
CA GLY A 114 31.28 5.00 -0.99
C GLY A 114 29.92 5.68 -1.10
N HIS A 115 29.03 5.03 -1.83
CA HIS A 115 27.73 5.58 -2.18
C HIS A 115 26.87 5.87 -0.93
N GLY A 116 26.91 4.99 0.08
CA GLY A 116 26.11 5.17 1.29
C GLY A 116 26.48 6.42 2.11
N VAL A 117 27.77 6.77 2.14
CA VAL A 117 28.29 7.98 2.81
C VAL A 117 27.79 9.24 2.12
N ASN A 118 27.81 9.24 0.78
CA ASN A 118 27.34 10.37 -0.03
C ASN A 118 25.83 10.60 0.11
N ILE A 119 25.02 9.53 0.15
CA ILE A 119 23.57 9.67 0.36
C ILE A 119 23.30 10.27 1.75
N ALA A 120 23.94 9.78 2.81
CA ALA A 120 23.74 10.30 4.16
C ALA A 120 24.06 11.81 4.27
N ALA A 121 25.17 12.26 3.69
CA ALA A 121 25.54 13.67 3.66
C ALA A 121 24.52 14.54 2.90
N ARG A 122 23.99 14.05 1.78
CA ARG A 122 22.98 14.80 1.00
C ARG A 122 21.62 14.84 1.70
N LEU A 123 21.23 13.77 2.39
CA LEU A 123 20.05 13.77 3.25
C LEU A 123 20.18 14.78 4.40
N GLN A 124 21.37 14.90 4.98
CA GLN A 124 21.67 15.90 5.99
C GLN A 124 21.49 17.32 5.45
N ALA A 125 21.98 17.59 4.24
CA ALA A 125 21.87 18.92 3.62
C ALA A 125 20.40 19.36 3.42
N LEU A 126 19.50 18.39 3.18
CA LEU A 126 18.06 18.61 2.99
C LEU A 126 17.27 18.65 4.30
N ALA A 127 17.86 18.23 5.42
CA ALA A 127 17.16 18.20 6.69
C ALA A 127 16.85 19.62 7.20
N ALA A 128 15.71 19.80 7.84
CA ALA A 128 15.39 21.05 8.49
C ALA A 128 16.24 21.24 9.76
N PRO A 129 16.56 22.49 10.18
CA PRO A 129 17.26 22.73 11.43
C PRO A 129 16.59 22.03 12.63
N GLY A 130 17.35 21.19 13.33
CA GLY A 130 16.91 20.43 14.49
C GLY A 130 16.09 19.18 14.17
N THR A 131 16.10 18.70 12.92
CA THR A 131 15.46 17.44 12.52
C THR A 131 16.47 16.49 11.88
N ALA A 132 16.10 15.21 11.80
CA ALA A 132 16.84 14.24 11.00
C ALA A 132 16.04 13.83 9.78
N LEU A 133 16.71 13.65 8.65
CA LEU A 133 16.14 13.13 7.42
C LEU A 133 16.81 11.80 7.10
N VAL A 134 16.03 10.73 6.98
CA VAL A 134 16.55 9.40 6.72
C VAL A 134 15.99 8.81 5.44
N SER A 135 16.75 7.92 4.82
CA SER A 135 16.34 7.15 3.65
C SER A 135 15.29 6.07 3.97
N ALA A 136 14.67 5.50 2.93
CA ALA A 136 13.72 4.40 3.08
C ALA A 136 14.39 3.12 3.57
N GLU A 137 15.60 2.85 3.11
CA GLU A 137 16.44 1.72 3.48
C GLU A 137 16.73 1.77 4.99
N PHE A 138 17.15 2.94 5.49
CA PHE A 138 17.37 3.17 6.91
C PHE A 138 16.11 2.94 7.75
N ARG A 139 14.97 3.50 7.32
CA ARG A 139 13.68 3.29 8.01
C ARG A 139 13.31 1.81 8.03
N SER A 140 13.49 1.11 6.92
CA SER A 140 13.08 -0.30 6.80
C SER A 140 13.91 -1.20 7.72
N MET A 141 15.20 -0.90 7.89
CA MET A 141 16.08 -1.66 8.77
C MET A 141 15.97 -1.26 10.26
N ALA A 142 15.48 -0.06 10.57
CA ALA A 142 15.30 0.41 11.95
C ALA A 142 13.94 0.00 12.59
N ARG A 143 13.20 -0.94 11.99
CA ARG A 143 11.82 -1.34 12.36
C ARG A 143 11.65 -1.91 13.78
N SER A 144 12.72 -2.40 14.40
CA SER A 144 12.68 -3.04 15.73
C SER A 144 12.66 -2.05 16.92
N SER A 145 12.85 -0.75 16.71
CA SER A 145 12.77 0.26 17.78
C SER A 145 11.36 0.88 17.87
N PRO A 146 10.53 0.57 18.89
CA PRO A 146 9.08 0.82 18.89
C PRO A 146 8.61 2.28 19.03
N THR A 147 9.46 3.29 18.85
CA THR A 147 9.13 4.66 19.30
C THR A 147 9.60 5.80 18.41
N ALA A 148 10.15 5.54 17.23
CA ALA A 148 10.55 6.59 16.30
C ALA A 148 9.40 7.07 15.40
N ALA A 149 8.99 8.32 15.59
CA ALA A 149 8.01 9.01 14.76
C ALA A 149 8.61 9.39 13.41
N PHE A 150 8.76 8.40 12.52
CA PHE A 150 9.09 8.64 11.12
C PHE A 150 7.91 9.30 10.42
N GLN A 151 8.08 10.55 9.98
CA GLN A 151 7.10 11.24 9.16
C GLN A 151 7.58 11.27 7.71
N ALA A 152 6.78 10.76 6.78
CA ALA A 152 7.13 10.83 5.37
C ALA A 152 7.23 12.29 4.91
N LYS A 153 8.37 12.67 4.31
CA LYS A 153 8.61 14.00 3.70
C LYS A 153 8.57 13.96 2.17
N GLY A 154 8.34 12.78 1.59
CA GLY A 154 8.31 12.57 0.15
C GLY A 154 9.69 12.34 -0.45
N ARG A 155 9.73 12.30 -1.79
CA ARG A 155 10.95 12.14 -2.58
C ARG A 155 11.68 13.48 -2.66
N GLN A 156 12.92 13.52 -2.19
CA GLN A 156 13.77 14.71 -2.32
C GLN A 156 14.78 14.48 -3.45
N PRO A 157 15.00 15.47 -4.34
CA PRO A 157 16.11 15.41 -5.27
C PRO A 157 17.43 15.53 -4.48
N LEU A 158 18.33 14.56 -4.65
CA LEU A 158 19.71 14.71 -4.20
C LEU A 158 20.49 15.22 -5.42
N GLU A 159 21.14 16.37 -5.33
CA GLU A 159 21.92 16.93 -6.45
C GLU A 159 22.88 15.89 -7.02
N ASN A 160 22.89 15.68 -8.34
CA ASN A 160 23.78 14.74 -9.05
C ASN A 160 23.64 13.25 -8.65
N ILE A 161 22.42 12.77 -8.35
CA ILE A 161 22.03 11.35 -8.46
C ILE A 161 20.70 11.31 -9.25
N GLU A 162 20.60 10.46 -10.29
CA GLU A 162 19.39 10.33 -11.12
C GLU A 162 18.16 9.77 -10.34
N GLN A 163 18.40 9.11 -9.20
CA GLN A 163 17.36 8.52 -8.35
C GLN A 163 16.88 9.45 -7.23
N ARG A 164 15.57 9.65 -7.16
CA ARG A 164 14.90 10.37 -6.06
C ARG A 164 14.77 9.47 -4.83
N VAL A 165 15.54 9.74 -3.80
CA VAL A 165 15.49 8.99 -2.53
C VAL A 165 14.24 9.38 -1.75
N GLN A 166 13.46 8.39 -1.32
CA GLN A 166 12.32 8.60 -0.45
C GLN A 166 12.83 8.89 0.97
N THR A 167 12.39 10.02 1.53
CA THR A 167 12.91 10.49 2.81
C THR A 167 11.85 10.53 3.90
N PHE A 168 12.31 10.31 5.13
CA PHE A 168 11.51 10.32 6.34
C PHE A 168 12.14 11.25 7.36
N GLU A 169 11.35 12.17 7.90
CA GLU A 169 11.79 13.10 8.94
C GLU A 169 11.57 12.49 10.32
N ILE A 170 12.58 12.60 11.18
CA ILE A 170 12.51 12.30 12.60
C ILE A 170 12.52 13.63 13.34
N LEU A 171 11.50 13.84 14.18
CA LEU A 171 11.33 15.05 14.99
C LEU A 171 11.70 14.80 16.45
N SER A 172 12.24 15.83 17.10
CA SER A 172 12.44 15.82 18.56
C SER A 172 11.11 15.77 19.32
N LYS A 173 11.13 15.27 20.57
CA LYS A 173 9.94 15.23 21.44
C LYS A 173 9.30 16.60 21.63
N ARG A 174 10.11 17.66 21.76
CA ARG A 174 9.63 19.04 21.92
C ARG A 174 8.85 19.54 20.70
N GLN A 175 9.34 19.28 19.49
CA GLN A 175 8.66 19.68 18.25
C GLN A 175 7.35 18.90 18.02
N ARG A 176 7.30 17.62 18.42
CA ARG A 176 6.05 16.83 18.39
C ARG A 176 4.95 17.45 19.25
N PHE A 177 5.30 17.93 20.45
CA PHE A 177 4.34 18.53 21.38
C PHE A 177 3.74 19.84 20.84
N VAL A 178 4.59 20.76 20.35
CA VAL A 178 4.15 22.06 19.80
C VAL A 178 3.21 21.89 18.61
N ARG A 179 3.47 20.91 17.74
CA ARG A 179 2.64 20.67 16.55
C ARG A 179 1.29 20.04 16.87
N ASN A 180 1.21 19.18 17.89
CA ASN A 180 -0.06 18.60 18.33
C ASN A 180 -0.97 19.63 19.02
N SER A 181 -0.41 20.58 19.78
CA SER A 181 -1.17 21.65 20.43
C SER A 181 -1.93 22.55 19.43
N ARG A 182 -1.32 22.86 18.27
CA ARG A 182 -1.97 23.66 17.20
C ARG A 182 -3.15 22.96 16.52
N ARG A 183 -3.19 21.62 16.51
CA ARG A 183 -4.31 20.86 15.92
C ARG A 183 -5.56 20.93 16.78
N VAL A 184 -5.42 20.96 18.11
CA VAL A 184 -6.57 20.92 19.05
C VAL A 184 -7.34 22.25 19.07
N GLY A 185 -6.67 23.39 18.92
CA GLY A 185 -7.32 24.71 18.93
C GLY A 185 -8.30 24.95 17.76
N GLY A 186 -8.06 24.34 16.60
CA GLY A 186 -8.95 24.47 15.43
C GLY A 186 -10.29 23.73 15.58
N TRP A 187 -10.30 22.59 16.25
CA TRP A 187 -11.51 21.79 16.46
C TRP A 187 -12.46 22.40 17.49
N ALA A 188 -11.93 23.03 18.54
CA ALA A 188 -12.73 23.71 19.55
C ALA A 188 -13.56 24.87 18.98
N MET A 189 -12.99 25.60 18.01
CA MET A 189 -13.67 26.74 17.38
C MET A 189 -14.80 26.31 16.43
N ALA A 190 -14.60 25.20 15.68
CA ALA A 190 -15.60 24.67 14.76
C ALA A 190 -16.84 24.11 15.49
N LEU A 191 -16.63 23.44 16.64
CA LEU A 191 -17.72 22.90 17.45
C LEU A 191 -18.58 24.01 18.10
N ALA A 192 -17.97 25.13 18.49
CA ALA A 192 -18.71 26.27 19.04
C ALA A 192 -19.65 26.91 18.01
N VAL A 193 -19.23 27.00 16.74
CA VAL A 193 -20.05 27.57 15.66
C VAL A 193 -21.26 26.67 15.31
N ILE A 194 -21.06 25.35 15.30
CA ILE A 194 -22.14 24.39 15.03
C ILE A 194 -23.18 24.38 16.17
N GLY A 195 -22.74 24.50 17.42
CA GLY A 195 -23.63 24.57 18.58
C GLY A 195 -24.57 25.79 18.55
N VAL A 196 -24.08 26.95 18.11
CA VAL A 196 -24.90 28.17 18.01
C VAL A 196 -25.94 28.05 16.88
N ILE A 197 -25.59 27.46 15.74
CA ILE A 197 -26.50 27.29 14.60
C ILE A 197 -27.62 26.30 14.93
N ALA A 198 -27.33 25.22 15.67
CA ALA A 198 -28.31 24.23 16.08
C ALA A 198 -29.33 24.78 17.10
N TYR A 199 -28.87 25.65 18.02
CA TYR A 199 -29.70 26.20 19.09
C TYR A 199 -30.78 27.19 18.60
N PHE A 200 -30.52 27.91 17.50
CA PHE A 200 -31.44 28.93 16.98
C PHE A 200 -32.34 28.46 15.81
N SER A 201 -32.37 27.16 15.50
CA SER A 201 -33.21 26.65 14.40
C SER A 201 -34.65 26.30 14.87
N PRO A 202 -35.71 26.80 14.20
CA PRO A 202 -37.11 26.50 14.57
C PRO A 202 -37.50 25.01 14.48
N ALA A 203 -36.73 24.22 13.73
CA ALA A 203 -36.95 22.77 13.58
C ALA A 203 -36.51 21.96 14.80
N ALA A 204 -35.48 22.41 15.52
CA ALA A 204 -34.97 21.71 16.71
C ALA A 204 -35.95 21.76 17.89
N TYR A 205 -36.70 22.86 18.02
CA TYR A 205 -37.69 23.02 19.09
C TYR A 205 -38.88 22.06 18.95
N ARG A 206 -39.31 21.76 17.72
CA ARG A 206 -40.42 20.82 17.45
C ARG A 206 -40.01 19.35 17.65
N PHE A 207 -38.76 19.00 17.33
CA PHE A 207 -38.24 17.64 17.53
C PHE A 207 -38.03 17.30 19.02
N TYR A 208 -37.64 18.29 19.83
CA TYR A 208 -37.44 18.12 21.27
C TYR A 208 -38.75 17.76 22.00
N GLN A 209 -39.88 18.41 21.66
CA GLN A 209 -41.17 18.14 22.28
C GLN A 209 -41.74 16.75 21.92
N ASP A 210 -41.49 16.27 20.70
CA ASP A 210 -42.02 14.99 20.19
C ASP A 210 -41.27 13.75 20.73
N SER A 211 -40.08 13.96 21.31
CA SER A 211 -39.24 12.92 21.91
C SER A 211 -39.56 12.63 23.38
N MET A 212 -40.14 13.59 24.10
CA MET A 212 -40.47 13.46 25.53
C MET A 212 -41.72 12.59 25.76
N THR A 213 -42.72 12.68 24.89
CA THR A 213 -43.98 11.92 25.01
C THR A 213 -43.87 10.44 24.64
N ARG A 214 -42.86 10.05 23.84
CA ARG A 214 -42.63 8.64 23.46
C ARG A 214 -41.95 7.79 24.55
N ASN A 215 -41.22 8.41 25.47
CA ASN A 215 -40.49 7.70 26.51
C ASN A 215 -41.34 7.34 27.75
N GLU A 216 -42.52 7.95 27.92
CA GLU A 216 -43.41 7.64 29.05
C GLU A 216 -44.26 6.37 28.84
N GLN A 217 -44.42 5.87 27.61
CA GLN A 217 -45.20 4.65 27.33
C GLN A 217 -44.38 3.36 27.27
N ALA A 218 -43.05 3.43 27.15
CA ALA A 218 -42.20 2.24 26.99
C ALA A 218 -41.72 1.60 28.31
N GLN A 219 -42.07 2.16 29.48
CA GLN A 219 -41.61 1.65 30.79
C GLN A 219 -42.68 0.93 31.64
N SER A 220 -43.90 0.70 31.12
CA SER A 220 -44.98 0.08 31.90
C SER A 220 -45.30 -1.38 31.58
N GLN A 221 -44.49 -2.10 30.80
CA GLN A 221 -44.69 -3.55 30.63
C GLN A 221 -43.42 -4.36 30.88
N VAL A 222 -43.58 -5.29 31.83
CA VAL A 222 -42.77 -6.47 32.16
C VAL A 222 -41.64 -6.27 33.17
N ARG A 223 -41.98 -6.44 34.46
CA ARG A 223 -41.04 -6.85 35.50
C ARG A 223 -41.72 -7.81 36.48
N ALA A 224 -41.40 -9.10 36.42
CA ALA A 224 -41.35 -10.10 37.53
C ALA A 224 -40.90 -11.49 36.95
N PRO A 225 -40.36 -12.45 37.74
CA PRO A 225 -38.96 -12.84 37.63
C PRO A 225 -38.73 -14.33 37.25
N ALA A 226 -37.48 -14.65 36.92
CA ALA A 226 -37.00 -15.99 36.57
C ALA A 226 -36.73 -16.91 37.79
N PRO A 227 -36.75 -18.24 37.61
CA PRO A 227 -36.05 -19.23 38.43
C PRO A 227 -34.89 -19.94 37.68
N PRO A 228 -34.04 -20.74 38.37
CA PRO A 228 -32.59 -20.74 38.15
C PRO A 228 -32.02 -21.92 37.36
N ALA A 229 -30.71 -21.80 37.13
CA ALA A 229 -29.79 -22.63 36.37
C ALA A 229 -29.86 -24.14 36.61
N ALA A 230 -29.55 -24.88 35.53
CA ALA A 230 -28.97 -26.22 35.60
C ALA A 230 -27.92 -26.40 34.51
N SER A 231 -26.78 -26.94 34.95
CA SER A 231 -25.60 -27.42 34.24
C SER A 231 -25.88 -28.52 33.22
N HIS A 232 -25.13 -28.55 32.10
CA HIS A 232 -24.78 -29.82 31.44
C HIS A 232 -23.40 -29.81 30.77
N GLU A 233 -22.83 -31.00 30.80
CA GLU A 233 -21.48 -31.47 30.47
C GLU A 233 -21.04 -31.35 29.02
N ALA A 234 -19.73 -31.45 28.84
CA ALA A 234 -19.02 -31.72 27.58
C ALA A 234 -19.28 -33.15 27.07
N PRO A 235 -18.95 -33.39 25.78
CA PRO A 235 -18.11 -34.55 25.48
C PRO A 235 -16.94 -34.24 24.54
N GLN A 236 -15.82 -34.89 24.86
CA GLN A 236 -14.68 -35.14 23.98
C GLN A 236 -14.97 -36.29 23.02
N GLN A 237 -14.40 -36.22 21.81
CA GLN A 237 -14.01 -37.33 20.91
C GLN A 237 -13.38 -36.64 19.68
N GLY A 238 -12.27 -37.04 19.06
CA GLY A 238 -11.33 -38.14 19.20
C GLY A 238 -10.46 -38.06 17.94
N THR A 239 -9.14 -37.93 18.09
CA THR A 239 -8.17 -37.83 17.01
C THR A 239 -8.03 -39.15 16.24
N SER A 240 -7.97 -39.08 14.91
CA SER A 240 -7.45 -40.15 14.06
C SER A 240 -6.63 -39.53 12.92
N LEU A 241 -5.32 -39.74 12.96
CA LEU A 241 -4.36 -39.39 11.91
C LEU A 241 -4.18 -40.62 11.01
N ALA A 242 -4.70 -40.56 9.80
CA ALA A 242 -4.36 -41.49 8.73
C ALA A 242 -3.41 -40.81 7.73
N SER A 243 -2.21 -41.36 7.61
CA SER A 243 -1.18 -40.95 6.65
C SER A 243 -1.63 -41.22 5.22
N VAL A 244 -1.65 -40.19 4.37
CA VAL A 244 -1.82 -40.33 2.92
C VAL A 244 -0.50 -39.93 2.23
N THR A 245 0.01 -40.89 1.46
CA THR A 245 1.21 -40.81 0.63
C THR A 245 1.11 -39.66 -0.39
N VAL A 246 2.16 -38.83 -0.47
CA VAL A 246 2.28 -37.73 -1.45
C VAL A 246 2.77 -38.30 -2.79
N PRO A 247 2.01 -38.19 -3.90
CA PRO A 247 2.54 -38.47 -5.23
C PRO A 247 3.48 -37.35 -5.67
N GLN A 248 4.57 -37.75 -6.33
CA GLN A 248 5.61 -36.89 -6.87
C GLN A 248 5.02 -35.88 -7.89
N PRO A 249 5.32 -34.57 -7.81
CA PRO A 249 4.71 -33.57 -8.67
C PRO A 249 5.10 -33.76 -10.14
N PRO A 250 4.16 -33.56 -11.09
CA PRO A 250 4.48 -33.51 -12.51
C PRO A 250 5.44 -32.34 -12.80
N ALA A 251 6.26 -32.48 -13.84
CA ALA A 251 7.16 -31.43 -14.30
C ALA A 251 6.40 -30.10 -14.53
N PRO A 252 6.98 -28.93 -14.19
CA PRO A 252 6.28 -27.66 -14.27
C PRO A 252 5.84 -27.37 -15.71
N ALA A 253 4.56 -27.10 -15.88
CA ALA A 253 4.01 -26.66 -17.15
C ALA A 253 4.63 -25.31 -17.52
N THR A 254 5.26 -25.22 -18.69
CA THR A 254 5.87 -23.98 -19.18
C THR A 254 4.81 -23.13 -19.86
N PHE A 255 4.36 -22.07 -19.19
CA PHE A 255 3.40 -21.11 -19.72
C PHE A 255 4.11 -19.94 -20.42
N SER A 256 3.65 -19.59 -21.62
CA SER A 256 4.23 -18.47 -22.41
C SER A 256 3.30 -17.24 -22.38
N PRO A 257 3.83 -16.00 -22.25
CA PRO A 257 3.02 -14.80 -22.36
C PRO A 257 2.17 -14.75 -23.64
N GLY A 258 0.89 -14.38 -23.52
CA GLY A 258 -0.09 -14.35 -24.61
C GLY A 258 -0.71 -15.71 -24.96
N GLN A 259 -0.23 -16.81 -24.38
CA GLN A 259 -0.84 -18.12 -24.55
C GLN A 259 -2.28 -18.09 -24.05
N SER A 260 -3.22 -18.58 -24.88
CA SER A 260 -4.60 -18.80 -24.46
C SER A 260 -4.73 -20.12 -23.73
N LEU A 261 -5.45 -20.14 -22.61
CA LEU A 261 -5.77 -21.36 -21.87
C LEU A 261 -7.27 -21.57 -21.87
N HIS A 262 -7.70 -22.79 -22.19
CA HIS A 262 -9.08 -23.23 -22.14
C HIS A 262 -9.11 -24.61 -21.46
N ASP A 263 -9.46 -24.62 -20.18
CA ASP A 263 -9.27 -25.80 -19.32
C ASP A 263 -10.44 -26.77 -19.35
N CYS A 264 -11.63 -26.31 -19.74
CA CYS A 264 -12.84 -27.13 -19.87
C CYS A 264 -13.90 -26.42 -20.73
N GLN A 265 -14.85 -27.19 -21.27
CA GLN A 265 -15.88 -26.68 -22.19
C GLN A 265 -16.67 -25.46 -21.68
N ASN A 266 -16.92 -25.38 -20.36
CA ASN A 266 -17.68 -24.30 -19.73
C ASN A 266 -16.80 -23.35 -18.90
N CYS A 267 -15.47 -23.50 -18.98
CA CYS A 267 -14.52 -22.66 -18.26
C CYS A 267 -14.31 -21.36 -19.04
N PRO A 268 -14.08 -20.22 -18.35
CA PRO A 268 -13.72 -19.00 -19.04
C PRO A 268 -12.37 -19.13 -19.77
N ASP A 269 -12.30 -18.54 -20.97
CA ASP A 269 -11.05 -18.43 -21.71
C ASP A 269 -10.08 -17.51 -20.98
N LEU A 270 -8.87 -18.00 -20.72
CA LEU A 270 -7.81 -17.24 -20.09
C LEU A 270 -6.74 -16.85 -21.11
N VAL A 271 -5.94 -15.85 -20.74
CA VAL A 271 -4.67 -15.51 -21.40
C VAL A 271 -3.58 -15.37 -20.35
N VAL A 272 -2.39 -15.90 -20.65
CA VAL A 272 -1.20 -15.75 -19.81
C VAL A 272 -0.66 -14.33 -19.91
N VAL A 273 -0.64 -13.63 -18.79
CA VAL A 273 -0.09 -12.29 -18.63
C VAL A 273 1.37 -12.41 -18.13
N PRO A 274 2.34 -11.75 -18.80
CA PRO A 274 3.74 -11.81 -18.37
C PRO A 274 3.91 -11.11 -17.01
N GLY A 275 4.77 -11.67 -16.16
CA GLY A 275 5.22 -10.96 -14.96
C GLY A 275 6.05 -9.72 -15.31
N GLY A 276 6.12 -8.76 -14.39
CA GLY A 276 6.87 -7.53 -14.60
C GLY A 276 6.68 -6.50 -13.49
N LEU A 277 7.46 -5.42 -13.55
CA LEU A 277 7.29 -4.25 -12.71
C LEU A 277 6.36 -3.25 -13.39
N PHE A 278 5.46 -2.65 -12.64
CA PHE A 278 4.65 -1.54 -13.14
C PHE A 278 4.35 -0.50 -12.07
N MET A 279 4.01 0.70 -12.54
CA MET A 279 3.55 1.78 -11.68
C MET A 279 2.05 1.70 -11.43
N MET A 280 1.67 1.25 -10.24
CA MET A 280 0.28 1.18 -9.78
C MET A 280 -0.18 2.52 -9.19
N GLY A 281 -1.44 2.88 -9.48
CA GLY A 281 -2.08 4.11 -9.04
C GLY A 281 -1.88 5.29 -9.98
N SER A 282 -2.43 6.44 -9.59
CA SER A 282 -2.40 7.68 -10.39
C SER A 282 -1.49 8.75 -9.78
N PRO A 283 -0.78 9.56 -10.60
CA PRO A 283 -0.03 10.68 -10.09
C PRO A 283 -0.98 11.72 -9.50
N SER A 284 -0.54 12.47 -8.50
CA SER A 284 -1.38 13.45 -7.80
C SER A 284 -1.96 14.54 -8.71
N THR A 285 -1.36 14.75 -9.87
CA THR A 285 -1.78 15.74 -10.89
C THR A 285 -2.76 15.19 -11.93
N GLN A 286 -3.08 13.89 -11.91
CA GLN A 286 -3.96 13.31 -12.93
C GLN A 286 -5.39 13.83 -12.77
N ALA A 287 -5.95 14.34 -13.87
CA ALA A 287 -7.33 14.79 -13.92
C ALA A 287 -8.31 13.65 -13.58
N GLY A 288 -9.31 13.95 -12.74
CA GLY A 288 -10.32 12.97 -12.32
C GLY A 288 -9.86 11.95 -11.29
N ARG A 289 -8.63 12.07 -10.77
CA ARG A 289 -8.06 11.17 -9.74
C ARG A 289 -8.91 11.16 -8.46
N GLY A 290 -9.29 9.96 -8.03
CA GLY A 290 -9.81 9.64 -6.69
C GLY A 290 -8.74 9.77 -5.59
N ARG A 291 -9.17 10.03 -4.35
CA ARG A 291 -8.25 10.29 -3.23
C ARG A 291 -7.43 9.06 -2.85
N ASP A 292 -8.02 7.90 -3.05
CA ASP A 292 -7.60 6.54 -2.71
C ASP A 292 -6.74 5.86 -3.78
N GLU A 293 -6.51 6.51 -4.92
CA GLU A 293 -5.72 5.98 -6.03
C GLU A 293 -4.20 6.13 -5.85
N GLY A 294 -3.74 6.44 -4.62
CA GLY A 294 -2.33 6.64 -4.36
C GLY A 294 -1.90 6.29 -2.94
N PRO A 295 -0.61 6.50 -2.61
CA PRO A 295 0.43 7.04 -3.50
C PRO A 295 0.72 6.12 -4.69
N GLN A 296 1.19 6.69 -5.79
CA GLN A 296 1.76 5.91 -6.88
C GLN A 296 2.94 5.10 -6.36
N ARG A 297 3.00 3.81 -6.70
CA ARG A 297 4.04 2.90 -6.25
C ARG A 297 4.40 1.87 -7.32
N GLU A 298 5.66 1.44 -7.32
CA GLU A 298 6.08 0.33 -8.15
C GLU A 298 5.65 -0.99 -7.51
N VAL A 299 5.12 -1.91 -8.31
CA VAL A 299 4.65 -3.22 -7.88
C VAL A 299 5.20 -4.27 -8.83
N SER A 300 5.75 -5.34 -8.28
CA SER A 300 6.18 -6.53 -9.02
C SER A 300 5.01 -7.50 -9.15
N ILE A 301 4.72 -7.96 -10.35
CA ILE A 301 3.69 -8.94 -10.66
C ILE A 301 4.37 -10.21 -11.17
N SER A 302 4.06 -11.35 -10.55
CA SER A 302 4.44 -12.66 -11.09
C SER A 302 3.58 -13.01 -12.30
N PRO A 303 4.05 -13.84 -13.25
CA PRO A 303 3.21 -14.34 -14.33
C PRO A 303 1.96 -15.05 -13.78
N PHE A 304 0.83 -14.80 -14.42
CA PHE A 304 -0.46 -15.41 -14.06
C PHE A 304 -1.33 -15.47 -15.31
N ALA A 305 -2.43 -16.23 -15.29
CA ALA A 305 -3.43 -16.15 -16.36
C ALA A 305 -4.70 -15.47 -15.86
N ILE A 306 -5.39 -14.75 -16.74
CA ILE A 306 -6.61 -14.02 -16.40
C ILE A 306 -7.64 -14.14 -17.52
N GLY A 307 -8.91 -14.13 -17.16
CA GLY A 307 -10.04 -14.23 -18.09
C GLY A 307 -9.96 -13.14 -19.15
N LYS A 308 -10.03 -13.55 -20.42
CA LYS A 308 -10.13 -12.62 -21.56
C LYS A 308 -11.34 -11.70 -21.42
N TYR A 309 -12.41 -12.25 -20.84
CA TYR A 309 -13.70 -11.62 -20.64
C TYR A 309 -14.08 -11.67 -19.15
N GLU A 310 -15.07 -10.86 -18.78
CA GLU A 310 -15.83 -11.06 -17.55
C GLU A 310 -16.53 -12.43 -17.58
N VAL A 311 -16.83 -13.01 -16.41
CA VAL A 311 -17.62 -14.25 -16.36
C VAL A 311 -19.00 -13.99 -16.94
N THR A 312 -19.45 -14.84 -17.86
CA THR A 312 -20.74 -14.65 -18.55
C THR A 312 -21.89 -15.31 -17.81
N PHE A 313 -23.12 -14.90 -18.13
CA PHE A 313 -24.32 -15.60 -17.66
C PHE A 313 -24.35 -17.07 -18.08
N GLN A 314 -23.86 -17.41 -19.28
CA GLN A 314 -23.76 -18.81 -19.73
C GLN A 314 -22.86 -19.64 -18.80
N GLN A 315 -21.70 -19.09 -18.40
CA GLN A 315 -20.77 -19.74 -17.49
C GLN A 315 -21.36 -19.84 -16.07
N TRP A 316 -22.05 -18.79 -15.62
CA TRP A 316 -22.78 -18.81 -14.35
C TRP A 316 -23.91 -19.85 -14.33
N ASP A 317 -24.65 -19.97 -15.43
CA ASP A 317 -25.75 -20.93 -15.57
C ASP A 317 -25.23 -22.38 -15.57
N ALA A 318 -24.06 -22.63 -16.14
CA ALA A 318 -23.38 -23.92 -16.02
C ALA A 318 -23.03 -24.24 -14.56
N CYS A 319 -22.59 -23.24 -13.79
CA CYS A 319 -22.34 -23.39 -12.36
C CYS A 319 -23.63 -23.76 -11.59
N LEU A 320 -24.74 -23.08 -11.87
CA LEU A 320 -26.04 -23.39 -11.27
C LEU A 320 -26.53 -24.79 -11.64
N ALA A 321 -26.43 -25.17 -12.91
CA ALA A 321 -26.80 -26.51 -13.38
C ALA A 321 -25.95 -27.61 -12.71
N GLY A 322 -24.68 -27.31 -12.41
CA GLY A 322 -23.77 -28.17 -11.65
C GLY A 322 -23.97 -28.14 -10.13
N GLY A 323 -25.01 -27.48 -9.61
CA GLY A 323 -25.29 -27.37 -8.17
C GLY A 323 -24.38 -26.40 -7.41
N GLY A 324 -23.60 -25.59 -8.12
CA GLY A 324 -22.69 -24.58 -7.57
C GLY A 324 -23.35 -23.22 -7.32
N CYS A 325 -22.51 -22.20 -7.13
CA CYS A 325 -22.93 -20.79 -7.05
C CYS A 325 -23.97 -20.48 -5.96
N GLY A 326 -24.01 -21.32 -4.91
CA GLY A 326 -24.98 -21.21 -3.82
C GLY A 326 -26.44 -21.28 -4.27
N GLY A 327 -26.72 -21.79 -5.47
CA GLY A 327 -28.05 -21.79 -6.08
C GLY A 327 -28.59 -20.40 -6.43
N TYR A 328 -27.76 -19.35 -6.40
CA TYR A 328 -28.21 -17.99 -6.68
C TYR A 328 -28.19 -17.67 -8.18
N SER A 329 -29.37 -17.40 -8.75
CA SER A 329 -29.49 -16.89 -10.13
C SER A 329 -29.74 -15.37 -10.12
N PRO A 330 -28.75 -14.54 -10.48
CA PRO A 330 -28.95 -13.10 -10.60
C PRO A 330 -29.90 -12.78 -11.77
N PRO A 331 -30.75 -11.74 -11.63
CA PRO A 331 -31.63 -11.30 -12.70
C PRO A 331 -30.81 -10.75 -13.87
N ASP A 332 -31.29 -10.95 -15.09
CA ASP A 332 -30.68 -10.42 -16.31
C ASP A 332 -31.19 -9.01 -16.70
N HIS A 333 -32.10 -8.46 -15.87
CA HIS A 333 -32.75 -7.16 -16.08
C HIS A 333 -33.48 -7.02 -17.44
N GLY A 334 -33.83 -8.14 -18.09
CA GLY A 334 -34.39 -8.15 -19.44
C GLY A 334 -33.39 -7.75 -20.54
N TRP A 335 -32.09 -7.72 -20.23
CA TRP A 335 -31.03 -7.42 -21.21
C TRP A 335 -30.55 -8.66 -21.97
N GLY A 336 -30.84 -9.84 -21.42
CA GLY A 336 -30.39 -11.13 -21.94
C GLY A 336 -29.33 -11.79 -21.06
N ARG A 337 -29.29 -13.12 -21.13
CA ARG A 337 -28.26 -13.97 -20.51
C ARG A 337 -27.19 -14.33 -21.56
N GLY A 338 -26.69 -15.57 -21.55
CA GLY A 338 -25.73 -16.03 -22.56
C GLY A 338 -24.38 -15.34 -22.40
N SER A 339 -23.92 -14.67 -23.47
CA SER A 339 -22.61 -14.01 -23.54
C SER A 339 -22.55 -12.65 -22.85
N HIS A 340 -23.65 -12.17 -22.26
CA HIS A 340 -23.60 -11.00 -21.38
C HIS A 340 -22.82 -11.32 -20.10
N PRO A 341 -22.08 -10.34 -19.52
CA PRO A 341 -21.41 -10.54 -18.25
C PRO A 341 -22.44 -10.80 -17.15
N VAL A 342 -22.16 -11.77 -16.28
CA VAL A 342 -22.95 -11.92 -15.06
C VAL A 342 -22.75 -10.69 -14.19
N SER A 343 -23.85 -10.09 -13.74
CA SER A 343 -23.83 -8.90 -12.90
C SER A 343 -24.84 -9.03 -11.76
N GLY A 344 -24.78 -8.14 -10.77
CA GLY A 344 -25.61 -8.29 -9.58
C GLY A 344 -25.16 -9.44 -8.67
N VAL A 345 -23.88 -9.83 -8.77
CA VAL A 345 -23.28 -10.85 -7.90
C VAL A 345 -22.39 -10.19 -6.85
N SER A 346 -22.36 -10.78 -5.65
CA SER A 346 -21.48 -10.31 -4.58
C SER A 346 -20.10 -10.94 -4.68
N TYR A 347 -19.13 -10.41 -3.93
CA TYR A 347 -17.83 -11.05 -3.77
C TYR A 347 -17.98 -12.48 -3.25
N SER A 348 -18.86 -12.71 -2.27
CA SER A 348 -19.13 -14.04 -1.74
C SER A 348 -19.70 -15.00 -2.80
N ASP A 349 -20.58 -14.51 -3.68
CA ASP A 349 -21.11 -15.31 -4.79
C ASP A 349 -19.99 -15.65 -5.80
N ALA A 350 -19.11 -14.70 -6.10
CA ALA A 350 -17.95 -14.93 -6.97
C ALA A 350 -16.98 -15.97 -6.39
N LYS A 351 -16.74 -15.97 -5.07
CA LYS A 351 -15.96 -17.02 -4.40
C LYS A 351 -16.64 -18.39 -4.50
N ALA A 352 -17.96 -18.46 -4.34
CA ALA A 352 -18.69 -19.72 -4.51
C ALA A 352 -18.63 -20.27 -5.95
N TYR A 353 -18.61 -19.40 -6.96
CA TYR A 353 -18.35 -19.80 -8.35
C TYR A 353 -16.93 -20.36 -8.51
N LEU A 354 -15.92 -19.70 -7.94
CA LEU A 354 -14.54 -20.16 -7.99
C LEU A 354 -14.33 -21.48 -7.26
N ASP A 355 -14.98 -21.69 -6.12
CA ASP A 355 -14.95 -22.95 -5.37
C ASP A 355 -15.52 -24.10 -6.22
N TRP A 356 -16.65 -23.87 -6.90
CA TRP A 356 -17.24 -24.84 -7.84
C TRP A 356 -16.34 -25.13 -9.04
N LEU A 357 -15.69 -24.09 -9.60
CA LEU A 357 -14.79 -24.25 -10.74
C LEU A 357 -13.52 -25.03 -10.35
N ASN A 358 -12.95 -24.74 -9.18
CA ASN A 358 -11.81 -25.46 -8.62
C ASN A 358 -12.15 -26.89 -8.21
N ALA A 359 -13.38 -27.17 -7.78
CA ALA A 359 -13.81 -28.55 -7.52
C ALA A 359 -13.80 -29.41 -8.79
N GLN A 360 -14.06 -28.81 -9.96
CA GLN A 360 -14.00 -29.51 -11.25
C GLN A 360 -12.58 -29.65 -11.79
N ASN A 361 -11.72 -28.66 -11.53
CA ASN A 361 -10.31 -28.73 -11.91
C ASN A 361 -9.40 -28.23 -10.77
N PRO A 362 -9.08 -29.10 -9.78
CA PRO A 362 -8.28 -28.70 -8.62
C PRO A 362 -6.87 -28.23 -8.95
N SER A 363 -6.32 -28.66 -10.09
CA SER A 363 -4.98 -28.28 -10.56
C SER A 363 -4.93 -26.88 -11.18
N ALA A 364 -6.08 -26.30 -11.52
CA ALA A 364 -6.10 -24.99 -12.16
C ALA A 364 -5.80 -23.86 -11.17
N HIS A 365 -6.28 -23.95 -9.92
CA HIS A 365 -6.12 -22.89 -8.91
C HIS A 365 -6.71 -21.54 -9.38
N TYR A 366 -7.98 -21.54 -9.78
CA TYR A 366 -8.72 -20.33 -10.08
C TYR A 366 -8.97 -19.48 -8.84
N ARG A 367 -8.92 -18.16 -9.02
CA ARG A 367 -9.13 -17.16 -7.98
C ARG A 367 -9.62 -15.85 -8.59
N LEU A 368 -9.90 -14.84 -7.77
CA LEU A 368 -9.98 -13.47 -8.28
C LEU A 368 -8.57 -12.94 -8.51
N ALA A 369 -8.43 -12.01 -9.45
CA ALA A 369 -7.20 -11.23 -9.56
C ALA A 369 -7.02 -10.38 -8.30
N THR A 370 -5.78 -10.14 -7.89
CA THR A 370 -5.52 -9.07 -6.93
C THR A 370 -5.79 -7.72 -7.59
N GLU A 371 -5.99 -6.67 -6.81
CA GLU A 371 -6.20 -5.33 -7.31
C GLU A 371 -4.98 -4.85 -8.12
N ALA A 372 -3.79 -5.27 -7.72
CA ALA A 372 -2.54 -4.99 -8.42
C ALA A 372 -2.46 -5.72 -9.76
N GLU A 373 -2.78 -7.02 -9.79
CA GLU A 373 -2.85 -7.80 -11.01
C GLU A 373 -3.90 -7.26 -11.99
N TRP A 374 -5.07 -6.88 -11.49
CA TRP A 374 -6.14 -6.31 -12.31
C TRP A 374 -5.69 -5.01 -12.97
N GLU A 375 -5.08 -4.07 -12.21
CA GLU A 375 -4.61 -2.80 -12.78
C GLU A 375 -3.46 -3.03 -13.77
N TYR A 376 -2.53 -3.92 -13.46
CA TYR A 376 -1.45 -4.30 -14.36
C TYR A 376 -1.98 -4.86 -15.69
N ALA A 377 -2.93 -5.79 -15.60
CA ALA A 377 -3.61 -6.40 -16.72
C ALA A 377 -4.40 -5.38 -17.54
N ALA A 378 -5.14 -4.49 -16.88
CA ALA A 378 -5.89 -3.42 -17.53
C ALA A 378 -4.97 -2.47 -18.30
N ARG A 379 -3.83 -2.09 -17.71
CA ARG A 379 -2.85 -1.19 -18.32
C ARG A 379 -2.13 -1.79 -19.51
N ALA A 380 -1.83 -3.09 -19.48
CA ALA A 380 -1.11 -3.80 -20.54
C ALA A 380 0.13 -3.03 -21.07
N GLY A 381 0.95 -2.52 -20.14
CA GLY A 381 2.14 -1.73 -20.43
C GLY A 381 1.92 -0.21 -20.54
N ALA A 382 0.68 0.27 -20.59
CA ALA A 382 0.39 1.70 -20.66
C ALA A 382 0.51 2.41 -19.30
N THR A 383 1.03 3.64 -19.33
CA THR A 383 1.17 4.51 -18.15
C THR A 383 0.01 5.50 -17.98
N GLY A 384 -0.86 5.60 -18.98
CA GLY A 384 -2.00 6.53 -19.03
C GLY A 384 -3.18 6.14 -18.13
N ALA A 385 -4.29 6.86 -18.29
CA ALA A 385 -5.55 6.55 -17.62
C ALA A 385 -6.23 5.28 -18.16
N TYR A 386 -5.94 4.95 -19.42
CA TYR A 386 -6.43 3.81 -20.19
C TYR A 386 -5.25 3.17 -20.94
N ALA A 387 -5.45 1.97 -21.48
CA ALA A 387 -4.44 1.24 -22.26
C ALA A 387 -4.20 1.85 -23.65
N PHE A 388 -5.12 2.68 -24.12
CA PHE A 388 -5.04 3.38 -25.39
C PHE A 388 -4.78 4.88 -25.18
N GLN A 389 -4.35 5.56 -26.24
CA GLN A 389 -4.11 7.00 -26.25
C GLN A 389 -5.40 7.76 -26.54
N GLY A 390 -5.56 8.94 -25.93
CA GLY A 390 -6.68 9.83 -26.19
C GLY A 390 -7.86 9.66 -25.22
N ARG A 391 -9.04 10.10 -25.67
CA ARG A 391 -10.26 10.14 -24.84
C ARG A 391 -11.05 8.84 -25.00
N LEU A 392 -11.54 8.31 -23.87
CA LEU A 392 -12.53 7.22 -23.89
C LEU A 392 -13.79 7.66 -24.64
N THR A 393 -14.23 6.85 -25.59
CA THR A 393 -15.48 7.03 -26.35
C THR A 393 -16.29 5.75 -26.30
N THR A 394 -17.59 5.83 -26.55
CA THR A 394 -18.50 4.67 -26.52
C THR A 394 -18.21 3.64 -27.62
N HIS A 395 -17.32 3.94 -28.56
CA HIS A 395 -16.79 2.96 -29.52
C HIS A 395 -15.70 2.06 -28.91
N LEU A 396 -15.05 2.51 -27.82
CA LEU A 396 -13.95 1.81 -27.17
C LEU A 396 -14.38 1.04 -25.91
N ALA A 397 -15.59 1.32 -25.40
CA ALA A 397 -16.09 0.78 -24.14
C ALA A 397 -17.61 0.95 -23.99
N THR A 398 -18.24 0.07 -23.23
CA THR A 398 -19.63 0.17 -22.79
C THR A 398 -19.72 1.01 -21.51
N PHE A 399 -20.12 2.28 -21.64
CA PHE A 399 -20.32 3.21 -20.52
C PHE A 399 -21.33 4.31 -20.90
N LEU A 400 -21.93 4.99 -19.90
CA LEU A 400 -23.07 5.89 -20.11
C LEU A 400 -24.24 5.26 -20.90
N MET A 401 -24.41 3.95 -20.76
CA MET A 401 -25.46 3.14 -21.36
C MET A 401 -26.53 2.77 -20.33
N GLN A 402 -27.66 2.23 -20.81
CA GLN A 402 -28.74 1.72 -19.97
C GLN A 402 -28.60 0.22 -19.64
N ARG A 403 -27.70 -0.48 -20.33
CA ARG A 403 -27.50 -1.94 -20.21
C ARG A 403 -26.06 -2.32 -20.51
N THR A 404 -25.67 -3.52 -20.10
CA THR A 404 -24.44 -4.20 -20.53
C THR A 404 -24.50 -4.57 -22.02
N THR A 405 -23.35 -4.90 -22.58
CA THR A 405 -23.22 -5.56 -23.88
C THR A 405 -22.73 -6.99 -23.68
N GLU A 406 -22.80 -7.81 -24.72
CA GLU A 406 -22.04 -9.07 -24.73
C GLU A 406 -20.55 -8.77 -24.51
N VAL A 407 -19.86 -9.69 -23.84
CA VAL A 407 -18.42 -9.57 -23.62
C VAL A 407 -17.69 -9.57 -24.97
N GLY A 408 -16.60 -8.81 -25.06
CA GLY A 408 -15.81 -8.68 -26.28
C GLY A 408 -16.39 -7.75 -27.35
N ALA A 409 -17.39 -6.93 -27.01
CA ALA A 409 -18.00 -5.99 -27.95
C ALA A 409 -17.02 -4.90 -28.44
N HIS A 410 -15.95 -4.64 -27.70
CA HIS A 410 -14.91 -3.66 -28.01
C HIS A 410 -13.54 -4.31 -28.21
N GLY A 411 -12.57 -3.56 -28.74
CA GLY A 411 -11.22 -4.07 -28.97
C GLY A 411 -10.48 -4.43 -27.68
N ALA A 412 -9.71 -5.52 -27.71
CA ALA A 412 -8.85 -5.92 -26.60
C ALA A 412 -7.67 -4.96 -26.40
N ASN A 413 -7.13 -4.93 -25.17
CA ASN A 413 -5.84 -4.29 -24.88
C ASN A 413 -4.65 -5.14 -25.37
N ALA A 414 -3.42 -4.67 -25.16
CA ALA A 414 -2.21 -5.34 -25.65
C ALA A 414 -1.94 -6.73 -25.05
N TYR A 415 -2.64 -7.10 -23.96
CA TYR A 415 -2.59 -8.45 -23.38
C TYR A 415 -3.73 -9.35 -23.86
N GLY A 416 -4.58 -8.88 -24.79
CA GLY A 416 -5.71 -9.66 -25.31
C GLY A 416 -6.91 -9.68 -24.36
N LEU A 417 -7.03 -8.70 -23.46
CA LEU A 417 -8.11 -8.58 -22.51
C LEU A 417 -9.16 -7.59 -22.98
N PHE A 418 -10.42 -8.00 -22.87
CA PHE A 418 -11.60 -7.26 -23.29
C PHE A 418 -12.32 -6.64 -22.08
N ASP A 419 -13.05 -5.57 -22.35
CA ASP A 419 -13.97 -4.92 -21.41
C ASP A 419 -13.32 -4.47 -20.10
N MET A 420 -11.99 -4.28 -20.07
CA MET A 420 -11.27 -3.79 -18.88
C MET A 420 -11.72 -2.37 -18.44
N TYR A 421 -12.51 -1.68 -19.27
CA TYR A 421 -13.02 -0.33 -19.04
C TYR A 421 -14.52 -0.31 -19.34
N GLY A 422 -15.37 -0.43 -18.32
CA GLY A 422 -16.82 -0.41 -18.46
C GLY A 422 -17.44 -1.81 -18.49
N ASN A 423 -18.62 -1.91 -19.11
CA ASN A 423 -19.50 -3.09 -19.08
C ASN A 423 -19.95 -3.43 -17.64
N VAL A 424 -19.16 -4.16 -16.85
CA VAL A 424 -19.41 -4.30 -15.41
C VAL A 424 -18.16 -4.02 -14.58
N GLY A 425 -18.34 -3.45 -13.39
CA GLY A 425 -17.25 -3.39 -12.42
C GLY A 425 -16.88 -4.80 -11.96
N GLU A 426 -15.62 -5.03 -11.65
CA GLU A 426 -15.12 -6.38 -11.38
C GLU A 426 -14.58 -6.53 -9.97
N TRP A 427 -15.13 -7.47 -9.20
CA TRP A 427 -14.59 -7.85 -7.90
C TRP A 427 -13.14 -8.34 -8.03
N VAL A 428 -12.29 -7.87 -7.11
CA VAL A 428 -10.90 -8.34 -6.94
C VAL A 428 -10.73 -8.94 -5.55
N GLU A 429 -9.66 -9.70 -5.32
CA GLU A 429 -9.41 -10.39 -4.05
C GLU A 429 -9.25 -9.39 -2.88
N ASP A 430 -8.72 -8.19 -3.13
CA ASP A 430 -8.29 -7.24 -2.10
C ASP A 430 -9.40 -6.73 -1.17
N CYS A 431 -9.07 -6.64 0.11
CA CYS A 431 -9.75 -5.76 1.04
C CYS A 431 -9.48 -4.30 0.66
N TYR A 432 -10.55 -3.51 0.57
CA TYR A 432 -10.41 -2.12 0.20
C TYR A 432 -9.73 -1.32 1.32
N ALA A 433 -8.62 -0.68 0.98
CA ALA A 433 -7.92 0.28 1.82
C ALA A 433 -8.01 1.69 1.23
N PRO A 434 -8.13 2.74 2.06
CA PRO A 434 -8.31 4.13 1.59
C PRO A 434 -7.05 4.73 0.94
N SER A 435 -5.94 4.01 0.90
CA SER A 435 -4.70 4.40 0.22
C SER A 435 -3.79 3.18 0.03
N TYR A 436 -2.82 3.28 -0.88
CA TYR A 436 -1.81 2.23 -1.08
C TYR A 436 -0.61 2.30 -0.13
N ASN A 437 -0.63 3.14 0.92
CA ASN A 437 0.52 3.37 1.80
C ASN A 437 1.08 2.10 2.46
N LEU A 438 0.22 1.11 2.71
CA LEU A 438 0.56 -0.16 3.36
C LEU A 438 0.24 -1.36 2.48
N ALA A 439 -0.10 -1.15 1.20
CA ALA A 439 -0.40 -2.25 0.31
C ALA A 439 0.89 -3.05 -0.03
N PRO A 440 0.80 -4.37 -0.29
CA PRO A 440 1.96 -5.20 -0.69
C PRO A 440 2.56 -4.76 -2.03
N VAL A 441 3.87 -4.86 -2.24
CA VAL A 441 4.54 -4.41 -3.49
C VAL A 441 4.93 -5.57 -4.42
N ASP A 442 4.55 -6.78 -4.06
CA ASP A 442 4.83 -8.06 -4.72
C ASP A 442 3.60 -8.63 -5.44
N GLY A 443 2.59 -7.79 -5.69
CA GLY A 443 1.37 -8.17 -6.39
C GLY A 443 0.37 -8.90 -5.52
N ALA A 444 0.69 -9.22 -4.26
CA ALA A 444 -0.23 -9.85 -3.32
C ALA A 444 -1.43 -8.94 -3.00
N ALA A 445 -2.56 -9.57 -2.70
CA ALA A 445 -3.77 -8.88 -2.30
C ALA A 445 -3.57 -8.17 -0.95
N VAL A 446 -4.17 -7.01 -0.79
CA VAL A 446 -4.32 -6.34 0.50
C VAL A 446 -5.28 -7.16 1.36
N GLU A 447 -4.76 -7.78 2.42
CA GLU A 447 -5.56 -8.45 3.43
C GLU A 447 -5.61 -7.64 4.72
N THR A 448 -6.77 -7.64 5.38
CA THR A 448 -6.93 -7.07 6.72
C THR A 448 -7.70 -8.06 7.58
N ALA A 449 -7.40 -8.09 8.88
CA ALA A 449 -8.08 -8.99 9.81
C ALA A 449 -9.61 -8.81 9.79
N HIS A 450 -10.11 -7.61 9.48
CA HIS A 450 -11.54 -7.29 9.43
C HIS A 450 -11.86 -6.58 8.10
N CYS A 451 -12.15 -7.39 7.07
CA CYS A 451 -12.41 -6.92 5.72
C CYS A 451 -13.86 -6.45 5.53
N ALA A 452 -14.17 -5.23 5.99
CA ALA A 452 -15.53 -4.69 5.89
C ALA A 452 -15.99 -4.42 4.45
N ARG A 453 -15.04 -4.18 3.53
CA ARG A 453 -15.30 -3.88 2.12
C ARG A 453 -14.25 -4.53 1.23
N ARG A 454 -14.69 -5.10 0.11
CA ARG A 454 -13.82 -5.59 -0.97
C ARG A 454 -13.72 -4.55 -2.07
N ALA A 455 -12.55 -4.48 -2.71
CA ALA A 455 -12.37 -3.59 -3.85
C ALA A 455 -13.02 -4.18 -5.10
N TYR A 456 -13.43 -3.31 -6.02
CA TYR A 456 -13.76 -3.67 -7.39
C TYR A 456 -13.29 -2.57 -8.35
N ARG A 457 -13.04 -2.95 -9.61
CA ARG A 457 -12.33 -2.12 -10.61
C ARG A 457 -13.12 -2.05 -11.93
N GLY A 458 -12.62 -1.31 -12.92
CA GLY A 458 -13.20 -1.29 -14.29
C GLY A 458 -14.34 -0.31 -14.53
N GLY A 459 -15.19 -0.04 -13.54
CA GLY A 459 -16.41 0.77 -13.72
C GLY A 459 -17.49 0.03 -14.50
N SER A 460 -18.72 0.53 -14.51
CA SER A 460 -19.86 -0.18 -15.13
C SER A 460 -20.41 0.52 -16.38
N TYR A 461 -21.33 -0.16 -17.07
CA TYR A 461 -22.08 0.33 -18.21
C TYR A 461 -22.77 1.69 -17.97
N SER A 462 -23.11 2.06 -16.74
CA SER A 462 -23.81 3.32 -16.42
C SER A 462 -22.90 4.41 -15.85
N ASP A 463 -21.62 4.09 -15.61
CA ASP A 463 -20.67 5.02 -15.01
C ASP A 463 -20.13 6.04 -16.04
N GLN A 464 -19.57 7.14 -15.51
CA GLN A 464 -18.82 8.12 -16.30
C GLN A 464 -17.40 7.64 -16.57
N ALA A 465 -16.79 8.12 -17.66
CA ALA A 465 -15.41 7.77 -18.06
C ALA A 465 -14.37 7.88 -16.94
N SER A 466 -14.51 8.84 -16.02
CA SER A 466 -13.58 9.01 -14.89
C SER A 466 -13.55 7.80 -13.93
N ALA A 467 -14.63 7.02 -13.84
CA ALA A 467 -14.72 5.81 -13.04
C ALA A 467 -14.21 4.56 -13.76
N LEU A 468 -13.99 4.65 -15.08
CA LEU A 468 -13.49 3.56 -15.91
C LEU A 468 -11.97 3.57 -16.07
N ARG A 469 -11.27 4.58 -15.54
CA ARG A 469 -9.81 4.63 -15.62
C ARG A 469 -9.22 3.40 -14.93
N ALA A 470 -8.09 2.91 -15.45
CA ALA A 470 -7.37 1.77 -14.88
C ALA A 470 -7.07 1.96 -13.38
N THR A 471 -6.91 3.20 -12.90
CA THR A 471 -6.63 3.54 -11.51
C THR A 471 -7.86 3.78 -10.64
N ALA A 472 -9.07 3.87 -11.20
CA ALA A 472 -10.26 4.28 -10.48
C ALA A 472 -10.82 3.15 -9.60
N ARG A 473 -10.71 3.29 -8.29
CA ARG A 473 -11.07 2.24 -7.33
C ARG A 473 -12.46 2.47 -6.79
N ARG A 474 -13.17 1.37 -6.53
CA ARG A 474 -14.42 1.39 -5.76
C ARG A 474 -14.43 0.21 -4.81
N SER A 475 -15.41 0.21 -3.92
CA SER A 475 -15.58 -0.89 -2.97
C SER A 475 -17.02 -1.05 -2.55
N ALA A 476 -17.35 -2.23 -2.04
CA ALA A 476 -18.63 -2.53 -1.41
C ALA A 476 -18.48 -3.67 -0.39
N ALA A 477 -19.52 -3.90 0.41
CA ALA A 477 -19.50 -5.01 1.37
C ALA A 477 -19.39 -6.35 0.62
N PRO A 478 -18.71 -7.38 1.17
CA PRO A 478 -18.50 -8.65 0.48
C PRO A 478 -19.79 -9.37 0.05
N THR A 479 -20.89 -9.11 0.75
CA THR A 479 -22.22 -9.70 0.49
C THR A 479 -23.12 -8.81 -0.37
N ALA A 480 -22.66 -7.61 -0.75
CA ALA A 480 -23.46 -6.68 -1.54
C ALA A 480 -23.54 -7.14 -3.00
N ARG A 481 -24.77 -7.21 -3.53
CA ARG A 481 -25.07 -7.52 -4.93
C ARG A 481 -25.41 -6.23 -5.66
N LEU A 482 -24.48 -5.74 -6.48
CA LEU A 482 -24.62 -4.47 -7.19
C LEU A 482 -24.93 -4.73 -8.68
N PRO A 483 -26.00 -4.14 -9.27
CA PRO A 483 -26.44 -4.47 -10.63
C PRO A 483 -25.38 -4.29 -11.72
N GLY A 484 -24.45 -3.35 -11.53
CA GLY A 484 -23.34 -3.07 -12.45
C GLY A 484 -22.00 -3.69 -12.03
N VAL A 485 -21.99 -4.69 -11.16
CA VAL A 485 -20.77 -5.36 -10.71
C VAL A 485 -20.87 -6.87 -10.94
N GLY A 486 -19.86 -7.39 -11.63
CA GLY A 486 -19.58 -8.80 -11.87
C GLY A 486 -18.15 -9.12 -11.44
N PHE A 487 -17.46 -10.00 -12.18
CA PHE A 487 -16.07 -10.34 -11.93
C PHE A 487 -15.46 -11.05 -13.14
N ARG A 488 -14.12 -11.12 -13.19
CA ARG A 488 -13.39 -12.08 -14.03
C ARG A 488 -12.53 -12.98 -13.18
N ILE A 489 -12.17 -14.13 -13.73
CA ILE A 489 -11.31 -15.10 -13.05
C ILE A 489 -9.83 -14.84 -13.35
N ALA A 490 -8.97 -15.20 -12.40
CA ALA A 490 -7.53 -15.32 -12.55
C ALA A 490 -7.10 -16.74 -12.17
N ARG A 491 -5.90 -17.13 -12.59
CA ARG A 491 -5.33 -18.45 -12.38
C ARG A 491 -3.84 -18.31 -12.06
N SER A 492 -3.40 -18.96 -10.98
CA SER A 492 -1.98 -19.05 -10.66
C SER A 492 -1.26 -20.02 -11.61
N LEU A 493 -0.08 -19.64 -12.07
CA LEU A 493 0.79 -20.45 -12.94
C LEU A 493 2.00 -20.86 -12.10
N ASN A 494 1.85 -21.91 -11.30
CA ASN A 494 2.91 -22.41 -10.42
C ASN A 494 4.02 -23.10 -11.20
#